data_AF-A0A2V5NMG2-F1
#
_entry.id   AF-A0A2V5NMG2-F1
#
_cell.length_a   1.000
_cell.length_b   1.000
_cell.length_c   1.000
_cell.angle_alpha   90.00
_cell.angle_beta   90.00
_cell.angle_gamma   90.00
#
_symmetry.space_group_name_H-M   'P 1'
#
loop_
_entity.id
_entity.type
_entity.pdbx_description
1 polymer ?
#
loop_
_entity_poly.entity_id
_entity_poly.type
_entity_poly.pdbx_seq_one_letter_code
_entity_poly.pdbx_strand_id
1 'polypeptide(L)'
;MGAQQSPAERVTEIQAALRDAKLDGWLFYDFRHSDPLAYRILKLDEKMFASRRWFYYVPASGEPVKIVQSIEQFKLDTLPGKKLVFRGWKELHERLREVLGTA
;
A
#
# COMPACT_ATOMS: atom_id res chain seq x y z
N MET A 1 -26.63 9.88 -3.34
CA MET A 1 -25.65 9.29 -2.41
C MET A 1 -24.97 8.13 -3.12
N GLY A 2 -23.79 8.34 -3.70
CA GLY A 2 -23.00 7.23 -4.22
C GLY A 2 -22.49 6.41 -3.04
N ALA A 3 -22.67 5.09 -3.06
CA ALA A 3 -22.07 4.21 -2.06
C ALA A 3 -20.55 4.47 -2.04
N GLN A 4 -20.00 4.75 -0.85
CA GLN A 4 -18.55 4.83 -0.69
C GLN A 4 -17.97 3.44 -0.90
N GLN A 5 -17.19 3.31 -1.97
CA GLN A 5 -16.49 2.08 -2.32
C GLN A 5 -15.58 1.64 -1.16
N SER A 6 -15.65 0.35 -0.79
CA SER A 6 -14.80 -0.22 0.24
C SER A 6 -13.33 -0.29 -0.22
N PRO A 7 -12.37 -0.30 0.72
CA PRO A 7 -10.96 -0.49 0.39
C PRO A 7 -10.67 -1.79 -0.39
N ALA A 8 -11.44 -2.85 -0.15
CA ALA A 8 -11.32 -4.11 -0.87
C ALA A 8 -11.75 -3.98 -2.34
N GLU A 9 -12.91 -3.38 -2.61
CA GLU A 9 -13.37 -3.11 -3.98
C GLU A 9 -12.39 -2.21 -4.73
N ARG A 10 -11.83 -1.21 -4.04
CA ARG A 10 -10.84 -0.31 -4.64
C ARG A 10 -9.57 -1.04 -5.06
N VAL A 11 -9.10 -1.98 -4.25
CA VAL A 11 -7.98 -2.85 -4.62
C VAL A 11 -8.33 -3.68 -5.85
N THR A 12 -9.53 -4.27 -5.92
CA THR A 12 -9.95 -5.05 -7.09
C THR A 12 -9.93 -4.25 -8.38
N GLU A 13 -10.35 -2.98 -8.35
CA GLU A 13 -10.23 -2.07 -9.50
C GLU A 13 -8.78 -1.80 -9.91
N ILE A 14 -7.90 -1.54 -8.95
CA ILE A 14 -6.48 -1.32 -9.21
C ILE A 14 -5.88 -2.57 -9.86
N GLN A 15 -6.18 -3.76 -9.35
CA GLN A 15 -5.71 -5.01 -9.92
C GLN A 15 -6.23 -5.24 -11.35
N ALA A 16 -7.48 -4.85 -11.65
CA ALA A 16 -8.01 -4.90 -13.02
C ALA A 16 -7.23 -3.97 -13.96
N ALA A 17 -7.02 -2.72 -13.56
CA ALA A 17 -6.26 -1.76 -14.34
C ALA A 17 -4.80 -2.21 -14.58
N LEU A 18 -4.17 -2.84 -13.58
CA LEU A 18 -2.81 -3.39 -13.71
C LEU A 18 -2.75 -4.51 -14.75
N ARG A 19 -3.73 -5.43 -14.75
CA ARG A 19 -3.82 -6.52 -15.74
C ARG A 19 -4.03 -5.96 -17.15
N ASP A 20 -4.91 -4.99 -17.31
CA ASP A 20 -5.16 -4.35 -18.61
C ASP A 20 -3.90 -3.63 -19.14
N ALA A 21 -3.14 -3.01 -18.23
CA ALA A 21 -1.87 -2.37 -18.54
C ALA A 21 -0.68 -3.35 -18.70
N LYS A 22 -0.89 -4.65 -18.47
CA LYS A 22 0.17 -5.69 -18.45
C LYS A 22 1.32 -5.36 -17.49
N LEU A 23 0.97 -4.89 -16.30
CA LEU A 23 1.89 -4.60 -15.21
C LEU A 23 1.72 -5.62 -14.10
N ASP A 24 2.82 -6.03 -13.46
CA ASP A 24 2.79 -7.06 -12.41
C ASP A 24 2.27 -6.53 -11.06
N GLY A 25 2.36 -5.22 -10.83
CA GLY A 25 1.90 -4.61 -9.59
C GLY A 25 2.17 -3.11 -9.49
N TRP A 26 1.66 -2.51 -8.42
CA TRP A 26 1.91 -1.11 -8.04
C TRP A 26 2.36 -1.03 -6.59
N LEU A 27 3.56 -0.47 -6.37
CA LEU A 27 4.05 -0.10 -5.05
C LEU A 27 3.72 1.37 -4.75
N PHE A 28 2.77 1.61 -3.85
CA PHE A 28 2.53 2.91 -3.25
C PHE A 28 3.52 3.17 -2.11
N TYR A 29 3.89 4.43 -1.91
CA TYR A 29 4.83 4.86 -0.90
C TYR A 29 4.48 6.25 -0.39
N ASP A 30 4.72 6.50 0.89
CA ASP A 30 4.78 7.86 1.40
C ASP A 30 5.77 8.03 2.55
N PHE A 31 6.29 9.26 2.66
CA PHE A 31 6.98 9.77 3.83
C PHE A 31 6.70 11.27 3.96
N ARG A 32 6.04 11.68 5.05
CA ARG A 32 5.69 13.08 5.31
C ARG A 32 4.87 13.70 4.17
N HIS A 33 3.91 12.94 3.63
CA HIS A 33 3.00 13.40 2.57
C HIS A 33 3.72 13.82 1.28
N SER A 34 4.81 13.11 0.96
CA SER A 34 5.54 13.21 -0.30
C SER A 34 4.72 12.73 -1.50
N ASP A 35 3.74 11.85 -1.29
CA ASP A 35 2.84 11.37 -2.34
C ASP A 35 1.35 11.57 -1.96
N PRO A 36 0.78 12.76 -2.22
CA PRO A 36 -0.65 13.02 -2.01
C PRO A 36 -1.57 12.15 -2.90
N LEU A 37 -1.08 11.65 -4.04
CA LEU A 37 -1.88 10.83 -4.94
C LEU A 37 -2.15 9.45 -4.34
N ALA A 38 -1.19 8.89 -3.61
CA ALA A 38 -1.39 7.61 -2.92
C ALA A 38 -2.62 7.64 -1.99
N TYR A 39 -2.81 8.72 -1.22
CA TYR A 39 -3.97 8.86 -0.33
C TYR A 39 -5.29 8.89 -1.11
N ARG A 40 -5.33 9.66 -2.21
CA ARG A 40 -6.53 9.81 -3.07
C ARG A 40 -6.88 8.52 -3.81
N ILE A 41 -5.86 7.82 -4.32
CA ILE A 41 -6.02 6.57 -5.06
C ILE A 41 -6.46 5.44 -4.14
N LEU A 42 -5.84 5.34 -2.96
CA LEU A 42 -6.12 4.30 -1.97
C LEU A 42 -7.33 4.61 -1.07
N LYS A 43 -7.95 5.78 -1.24
CA LYS A 43 -9.08 6.25 -0.41
C LYS A 43 -8.72 6.32 1.08
N LEU A 44 -7.48 6.68 1.39
CA LEU A 44 -7.03 7.00 2.74
C LEU A 44 -7.49 8.42 3.11
N ASP A 45 -7.49 8.72 4.42
CA ASP A 45 -7.70 10.09 4.88
C ASP A 45 -6.57 11.01 4.37
N GLU A 46 -6.91 11.99 3.54
CA GLU A 46 -5.94 12.96 2.99
C GLU A 46 -5.32 13.84 4.08
N LYS A 47 -5.94 13.94 5.26
CA LYS A 47 -5.39 14.63 6.44
C LYS A 47 -4.46 13.73 7.26
N MET A 48 -4.35 12.45 6.93
CA MET A 48 -3.44 11.54 7.60
C MET A 48 -2.00 11.99 7.38
N PHE A 49 -1.33 12.33 8.48
CA PHE A 49 0.10 12.60 8.48
C PHE A 49 0.88 11.35 8.86
N ALA A 50 1.82 10.91 8.01
CA ALA A 50 2.76 9.83 8.30
C ALA A 50 4.16 10.39 8.55
N SER A 51 4.65 10.27 9.79
CA SER A 51 5.99 10.73 10.16
C SER A 51 7.07 9.69 9.85
N ARG A 52 6.66 8.44 9.57
CA ARG A 52 7.51 7.32 9.15
C ARG A 52 7.09 6.79 7.79
N ARG A 53 8.04 6.13 7.11
CA ARG A 53 7.78 5.52 5.80
C ARG A 53 6.75 4.40 5.91
N TRP A 54 5.86 4.31 4.94
CA TRP A 54 5.04 3.14 4.69
C TRP A 54 5.05 2.80 3.20
N PHE A 55 4.76 1.55 2.90
CA PHE A 55 4.60 1.05 1.53
C PHE A 55 3.34 0.18 1.46
N TYR A 56 2.66 0.23 0.33
CA TYR A 56 1.54 -0.64 0.04
C TYR A 56 1.67 -1.21 -1.36
N TYR A 57 1.90 -2.51 -1.46
CA TYR A 57 2.04 -3.21 -2.72
C TYR A 57 0.71 -3.85 -3.11
N VAL A 58 0.21 -3.51 -4.29
CA VAL A 58 -0.95 -4.14 -4.92
C VAL A 58 -0.46 -4.94 -6.13
N PRO A 59 -0.36 -6.28 -6.07
CA PRO A 59 -0.01 -7.09 -7.23
C PRO A 59 -1.19 -7.18 -8.20
N ALA A 60 -0.97 -7.43 -9.48
CA ALA A 60 -2.03 -7.60 -10.48
C ALA A 60 -2.95 -8.79 -10.18
N SER A 61 -2.47 -9.78 -9.42
CA SER A 61 -3.24 -10.89 -8.87
C SER A 61 -2.68 -11.29 -7.51
N GLY A 62 -3.54 -11.76 -6.59
CA GLY A 62 -3.15 -12.17 -5.24
C GLY A 62 -3.39 -11.12 -4.17
N GLU A 63 -2.82 -11.35 -2.99
CA GLU A 63 -3.05 -10.55 -1.79
C GLU A 63 -2.14 -9.31 -1.75
N PRO A 64 -2.67 -8.09 -1.53
CA PRO A 64 -1.85 -6.91 -1.29
C PRO A 64 -0.99 -7.02 -0.02
N VAL A 65 0.11 -6.29 0.02
CA VAL A 65 1.02 -6.28 1.17
C VAL A 65 1.30 -4.86 1.67
N LYS A 66 1.12 -4.66 2.97
CA LYS A 66 1.45 -3.43 3.70
C LYS A 66 2.81 -3.59 4.35
N ILE A 67 3.70 -2.63 4.18
CA ILE A 67 4.99 -2.58 4.89
C ILE A 67 5.00 -1.29 5.72
N VAL A 68 4.93 -1.42 7.03
CA VAL A 68 4.78 -0.28 7.96
C VAL A 68 5.92 -0.23 8.98
N GLN A 69 6.28 0.98 9.39
CA GLN A 69 7.30 1.17 10.42
C GLN A 69 6.73 0.85 11.81
N SER A 70 7.54 0.27 12.69
CA SER A 70 7.11 -0.26 14.00
C SER A 70 6.50 0.75 14.98
N ILE A 71 6.71 2.05 14.80
CA ILE A 71 6.18 3.17 15.59
C ILE A 71 4.79 3.58 15.07
N GLU A 72 4.53 3.42 13.77
CA GLU A 72 3.28 3.84 13.11
C GLU A 72 2.60 2.66 12.40
N GLN A 73 2.41 1.53 13.10
CA GLN A 73 1.94 0.27 12.51
C GLN A 73 0.49 0.28 12.02
N PHE A 74 -0.29 1.28 12.41
CA PHE A 74 -1.74 1.35 12.17
C PHE A 74 -2.11 2.18 10.93
N LYS A 75 -1.14 2.83 10.26
CA LYS A 75 -1.40 3.79 9.16
C LYS A 75 -2.18 3.20 7.99
N LEU A 76 -2.05 1.89 7.75
CA LEU A 76 -2.65 1.19 6.62
C LEU A 76 -3.70 0.15 7.07
N ASP A 77 -4.23 0.26 8.29
CA ASP A 77 -5.11 -0.77 8.86
C ASP A 77 -6.47 -0.85 8.17
N THR A 78 -6.91 0.25 7.56
CA THR A 78 -8.14 0.30 6.78
C THR A 78 -8.03 -0.41 5.42
N LEU A 79 -6.82 -0.57 4.88
CA LEU A 79 -6.60 -1.27 3.62
C LEU A 79 -6.65 -2.79 3.82
N PRO A 80 -6.95 -3.62 2.82
CA PRO A 80 -6.85 -5.07 2.94
C PRO A 80 -5.40 -5.56 2.78
N GLY A 81 -5.15 -6.81 3.15
CA GLY A 81 -3.91 -7.53 2.84
C GLY A 81 -2.94 -7.72 4.02
N LYS A 82 -1.90 -8.53 3.77
CA LYS A 82 -0.87 -8.93 4.74
C LYS A 82 -0.11 -7.71 5.25
N LYS A 83 0.16 -7.67 6.56
CA LYS A 83 0.98 -6.62 7.20
C LYS A 83 2.37 -7.14 7.54
N LEU A 84 3.39 -6.43 7.07
CA LEU A 84 4.80 -6.60 7.43
C LEU A 84 5.28 -5.36 8.18
N VAL A 85 6.07 -5.57 9.24
CA VAL A 85 6.61 -4.48 10.06
C VAL A 85 8.12 -4.44 9.92
N PHE A 86 8.69 -3.23 9.86
CA PHE A 86 10.13 -3.01 9.93
C PHE A 86 10.48 -1.99 11.02
N ARG A 87 11.67 -2.14 11.61
CA ARG A 87 12.20 -1.27 12.67
C ARG A 87 13.29 -0.33 12.16
N GLY A 88 14.10 -0.81 11.22
CA GLY A 88 15.24 -0.09 10.63
C GLY A 88 15.43 -0.38 9.14
N TRP A 89 16.43 0.23 8.53
CA TRP A 89 16.63 0.19 7.08
C TRP A 89 16.95 -1.21 6.54
N LYS A 90 17.67 -2.05 7.31
CA LYS A 90 17.96 -3.44 6.92
C LYS A 90 16.67 -4.26 6.77
N GLU A 91 15.84 -4.27 7.82
CA GLU A 91 14.53 -4.93 7.78
C GLU A 91 13.64 -4.34 6.68
N LEU A 92 13.63 -3.02 6.48
CA LEU A 92 12.87 -2.41 5.39
C LEU A 92 13.28 -3.00 4.02
N HIS A 93 14.58 -3.08 3.74
CA HIS A 93 15.09 -3.62 2.48
C HIS A 93 14.76 -5.12 2.34
N GLU A 94 14.81 -5.88 3.44
CA GLU A 94 14.39 -7.28 3.46
C GLU A 94 12.90 -7.43 3.13
N ARG A 95 12.01 -6.62 3.72
CA ARG A 95 10.57 -6.65 3.41
C ARG A 95 10.27 -6.23 1.99
N LEU A 96 10.95 -5.23 1.46
CA LEU A 96 10.80 -4.85 0.05
C LEU A 96 11.25 -5.97 -0.88
N ARG A 97 12.35 -6.67 -0.55
CA ARG A 97 12.81 -7.83 -1.34
C ARG A 97 11.84 -9.00 -1.25
N GLU A 98 11.30 -9.29 -0.06
CA GLU A 98 10.26 -10.33 0.15
C GLU A 98 9.04 -10.07 -0.74
N VAL A 99 8.62 -8.82 -0.87
CA VAL A 99 7.38 -8.44 -1.56
C VAL A 99 7.55 -8.25 -3.07
N LEU A 100 8.67 -7.65 -3.50
CA LEU A 100 8.90 -7.33 -4.91
C LEU A 100 9.67 -8.42 -5.66
N GLY A 101 10.40 -9.29 -4.96
CA GLY A 101 11.16 -10.38 -5.57
C GLY A 101 10.31 -11.60 -5.98
N THR A 102 9.01 -11.58 -5.64
CA THR A 102 8.03 -12.60 -6.02
C THR A 102 7.05 -12.12 -7.10
N ALA A 103 7.21 -10.88 -7.58
CA ALA A 103 6.38 -10.27 -8.62
C ALA A 103 6.88 -10.66 -10.01
#